data_AF-A0A7J0GSL8-F1
#
_entry.id   AF-A0A7J0GSL8-F1
#
_cell.length_a   1.000
_cell.length_b   1.000
_cell.length_c   1.000
_cell.angle_alpha   90.00
_cell.angle_beta   90.00
_cell.angle_gamma   90.00
#
_symmetry.space_group_name_H-M   'P 1'
#
loop_
_entity.id
_entity.type
_entity.pdbx_description
1 polymer ?
#
loop_
_entity_poly.entity_id
_entity_poly.type
_entity_poly.pdbx_seq_one_letter_code
_entity_poly.pdbx_strand_id
1 'polypeptide(L)'
;MAYSFPEESWHEIERWCRRRIFVGNCYAVCPTIMIRRFPKVRSLELKGKPHFADYNLVPEGWGGYAYPWITAMAGAYPWLEEIRLKRMVITDEDLELISRSFKYFKILALHSCEGFSTDGLAAIAASCSFCNTSAEAKPGLDCAEVG
;
A
#
# COMPACT_ATOMS: atom_id res chain seq x y z
N MET A 1 20.15 32.62 -21.47
CA MET A 1 20.14 31.27 -22.07
C MET A 1 19.16 30.41 -21.29
N ALA A 2 18.00 30.11 -21.87
CA ALA A 2 17.11 29.08 -21.33
C ALA A 2 17.60 27.74 -21.90
N TYR A 3 18.15 26.87 -21.04
CA TYR A 3 18.44 25.50 -21.44
C TYR A 3 17.11 24.77 -21.64
N SER A 4 16.72 24.54 -22.89
CA SER A 4 15.68 23.58 -23.20
C SER A 4 16.24 22.18 -22.97
N PHE A 5 16.11 21.66 -21.74
CA PHE A 5 16.38 20.25 -21.45
C PHE A 5 15.35 19.40 -22.24
N PRO A 6 15.77 18.42 -23.06
CA PRO A 6 14.87 17.60 -23.87
C PRO A 6 13.79 16.92 -23.02
N GLU A 7 12.56 16.80 -23.52
CA GLU A 7 11.43 16.19 -22.78
C GLU A 7 11.77 14.79 -22.23
N GLU A 8 12.55 14.00 -22.98
CA GLU A 8 13.01 12.67 -22.57
C GLU A 8 13.85 12.69 -21.28
N SER A 9 14.66 13.73 -21.09
CA SER A 9 15.50 13.88 -19.89
C SER A 9 14.68 14.21 -18.64
N TRP A 10 13.61 15.00 -18.77
CA TRP A 10 12.70 15.29 -17.67
C TRP A 10 11.90 14.06 -17.27
N HIS A 11 11.44 13.28 -18.25
CA HIS A 11 10.75 12.02 -17.99
C HIS A 11 11.62 11.03 -17.21
N GLU A 12 12.91 10.89 -17.56
CA GLU A 12 13.83 10.05 -16.80
C GLU A 12 14.12 10.60 -15.40
N ILE A 13 14.41 11.89 -15.26
CA ILE A 13 14.70 12.49 -13.95
C ILE A 13 13.49 12.35 -13.02
N GLU A 14 12.28 12.64 -13.51
CA GLU A 14 11.04 12.50 -12.75
C GLU A 14 10.83 11.05 -12.28
N ARG A 15 11.05 10.09 -13.18
CA ARG A 15 10.95 8.65 -12.93
C ARG A 15 11.78 8.20 -11.73
N TRP A 16 13.02 8.67 -11.66
CA TRP A 16 13.99 8.29 -10.63
C TRP A 16 13.83 9.05 -9.31
N CYS A 17 13.24 10.25 -9.36
CA CYS A 17 13.09 11.11 -8.19
C CYS A 17 11.73 10.99 -7.51
N ARG A 18 10.71 10.41 -8.17
CA ARG A 18 9.38 10.26 -7.59
C ARG A 18 9.38 9.26 -6.42
N ARG A 19 9.22 9.79 -5.21
CA ARG A 19 9.19 9.02 -3.95
C ARG A 19 7.80 8.61 -3.50
N ARG A 20 6.75 9.32 -3.93
CA ARG A 20 5.36 9.04 -3.55
C ARG A 20 4.51 8.75 -4.77
N ILE A 21 3.70 7.70 -4.71
CA ILE A 21 2.76 7.32 -5.76
C ILE A 21 1.38 7.16 -5.17
N PHE A 22 0.40 7.69 -5.90
CA PHE A 22 -1.01 7.49 -5.64
C PHE A 22 -1.63 6.71 -6.79
N VAL A 23 -2.27 5.58 -6.47
CA VAL A 23 -3.01 4.74 -7.40
C VAL A 23 -4.46 4.71 -6.92
N GLY A 24 -5.30 5.54 -7.55
CA GLY A 24 -6.71 5.67 -7.21
C GLY A 24 -7.60 4.48 -7.59
N ASN A 25 -7.06 3.54 -8.38
CA ASN A 25 -7.71 2.28 -8.72
C ASN A 25 -6.64 1.20 -8.92
N CYS A 26 -6.62 0.18 -8.07
CA CYS A 26 -5.65 -0.90 -8.09
C CYS A 26 -5.67 -1.75 -9.36
N TYR A 27 -6.74 -1.67 -10.16
CA TYR A 27 -6.85 -2.35 -11.45
C TYR A 27 -6.43 -1.48 -12.64
N ALA A 28 -6.20 -0.18 -12.44
CA ALA A 28 -5.81 0.71 -13.53
C ALA A 28 -4.39 0.46 -14.03
N VAL A 29 -3.53 -0.16 -13.20
CA VAL A 29 -2.13 -0.42 -13.55
C VAL A 29 -1.65 -1.72 -12.93
N CYS A 30 -0.80 -2.44 -13.65
CA CYS A 30 -0.13 -3.62 -13.14
C CYS A 30 1.04 -3.23 -12.20
N PRO A 31 1.22 -3.88 -11.03
CA PRO A 31 2.30 -3.58 -10.09
C PRO A 31 3.69 -3.60 -10.76
N THR A 32 3.93 -4.56 -11.64
CA THR A 32 5.23 -4.72 -12.35
C THR A 32 5.53 -3.53 -13.27
N ILE A 33 4.52 -2.98 -13.93
CA ILE A 33 4.67 -1.78 -14.78
C ILE A 33 5.00 -0.58 -13.90
N MET A 34 4.32 -0.43 -12.76
CA MET A 34 4.59 0.65 -11.83
C MET A 34 6.00 0.55 -11.25
N ILE A 35 6.45 -0.64 -10.87
CA ILE A 35 7.80 -0.89 -10.34
C ILE A 35 8.88 -0.56 -11.35
N ARG A 36 8.72 -1.04 -12.58
CA ARG A 36 9.62 -0.67 -13.66
C ARG A 36 9.60 0.85 -13.81
N ARG A 37 8.41 1.46 -13.83
CA ARG A 37 8.27 2.90 -14.03
C ARG A 37 8.84 3.69 -12.87
N PHE A 38 8.78 3.31 -11.61
CA PHE A 38 9.24 4.20 -10.54
C PHE A 38 10.11 3.42 -9.55
N PRO A 39 11.40 3.21 -9.85
CA PRO A 39 12.22 2.30 -9.07
C PRO A 39 12.47 2.78 -7.63
N LYS A 40 12.45 4.10 -7.33
CA LYS A 40 12.86 4.62 -6.00
C LYS A 40 11.70 5.11 -5.11
N VAL A 41 10.56 4.44 -5.20
CA VAL A 41 9.36 4.78 -4.41
C VAL A 41 9.57 4.46 -2.94
N ARG A 42 9.10 5.35 -2.06
CA ARG A 42 9.13 5.21 -0.60
C ARG A 42 7.73 5.23 0.02
N SER A 43 6.75 5.84 -0.65
CA SER A 43 5.38 5.98 -0.17
C SER A 43 4.40 5.56 -1.26
N LEU A 44 3.52 4.61 -0.97
CA LEU A 44 2.45 4.17 -1.87
C LEU A 44 1.09 4.36 -1.23
N GLU A 45 0.17 4.95 -1.97
CA GLU A 45 -1.26 4.98 -1.64
C GLU A 45 -2.05 4.26 -2.73
N LEU A 46 -2.82 3.24 -2.34
CA LEU A 46 -3.58 2.37 -3.23
C LEU A 46 -5.04 2.30 -2.82
N LYS A 47 -5.94 2.48 -3.78
CA LYS A 47 -7.39 2.36 -3.59
C LYS A 47 -7.93 1.18 -4.39
N GLY A 48 -8.71 0.35 -3.72
CA GLY A 48 -9.32 -0.86 -4.29
C GLY A 48 -10.75 -0.62 -4.74
N LYS A 49 -11.69 -1.13 -3.95
CA LYS A 49 -13.12 -1.09 -4.27
C LYS A 49 -13.61 0.35 -4.48
N PRO A 50 -14.58 0.55 -5.40
CA PRO A 50 -15.17 1.86 -5.64
C PRO A 50 -15.91 2.40 -4.41
N HIS A 51 -16.32 3.66 -4.46
CA HIS A 51 -17.06 4.32 -3.37
C HIS A 51 -18.32 3.57 -2.93
N PHE A 52 -18.97 2.85 -3.85
CA PHE A 52 -20.17 2.09 -3.56
C PHE A 52 -19.98 0.90 -2.60
N ALA A 53 -18.73 0.47 -2.37
CA ALA A 53 -18.44 -0.56 -1.36
C ALA A 53 -18.72 -0.09 0.08
N ASP A 54 -18.86 1.22 0.31
CA ASP A 54 -19.25 1.71 1.64
C ASP A 54 -20.72 1.44 1.94
N TYR A 55 -21.56 1.29 0.91
CA TYR A 55 -23.00 1.07 1.02
C TYR A 55 -23.41 -0.40 0.85
N ASN A 56 -22.48 -1.34 0.99
CA ASN A 56 -22.70 -2.78 0.75
C ASN A 56 -23.31 -3.11 -0.63
N LEU A 57 -23.10 -2.22 -1.62
CA LEU A 57 -23.57 -2.42 -3.00
C LEU A 57 -22.59 -3.24 -3.85
N VAL A 58 -21.47 -3.63 -3.26
CA VAL A 58 -20.42 -4.42 -3.90
C VAL A 58 -20.44 -5.80 -3.27
N PRO A 59 -20.66 -6.89 -4.05
CA PRO A 59 -20.67 -8.24 -3.53
C PRO A 59 -19.37 -8.59 -2.79
N GLU A 60 -19.48 -9.49 -1.82
CA GLU A 60 -18.30 -10.14 -1.24
C GLU A 60 -17.50 -10.84 -2.35
N GLY A 61 -16.17 -10.77 -2.28
CA GLY A 61 -15.30 -11.34 -3.31
C GLY A 61 -15.17 -10.54 -4.61
N TRP A 62 -15.69 -9.30 -4.70
CA TRP A 62 -15.48 -8.41 -5.86
C TRP A 62 -14.00 -8.20 -6.23
N GLY A 63 -13.11 -8.38 -5.24
CA GLY A 63 -11.67 -8.27 -5.37
C GLY A 63 -11.12 -7.01 -4.71
N GLY A 64 -10.00 -6.51 -5.23
CA GLY A 64 -9.19 -5.49 -4.57
C GLY A 64 -8.15 -6.10 -3.64
N TYR A 65 -7.60 -7.27 -4.01
CA TYR A 65 -6.58 -7.97 -3.22
C TYR A 65 -5.27 -7.19 -3.22
N ALA A 66 -4.70 -7.00 -2.02
CA ALA A 66 -3.42 -6.35 -1.83
C ALA A 66 -2.23 -7.29 -2.12
N TYR A 67 -2.42 -8.61 -2.00
CA TYR A 67 -1.37 -9.61 -2.18
C TYR A 67 -0.50 -9.46 -3.45
N PRO A 68 -1.05 -9.27 -4.66
CA PRO A 68 -0.23 -9.11 -5.86
C PRO A 68 0.63 -7.84 -5.83
N TRP A 69 0.13 -6.79 -5.17
CA TRP A 69 0.86 -5.54 -4.99
C TRP A 69 2.00 -5.72 -4.00
N ILE A 70 1.72 -6.31 -2.84
CA ILE A 70 2.69 -6.49 -1.77
C ILE A 70 3.81 -7.42 -2.22
N THR A 71 3.49 -8.56 -2.83
CA THR A 71 4.47 -9.52 -3.35
C THR A 71 5.39 -8.87 -4.39
N ALA A 72 4.84 -8.08 -5.31
CA ALA A 72 5.64 -7.38 -6.31
C ALA A 72 6.55 -6.33 -5.67
N MET A 73 6.06 -5.59 -4.67
CA MET A 73 6.84 -4.57 -3.97
C MET A 73 7.92 -5.15 -3.06
N ALA A 74 7.68 -6.30 -2.45
CA ALA A 74 8.63 -6.95 -1.54
C ALA A 74 9.98 -7.21 -2.20
N GLY A 75 9.99 -7.60 -3.49
CA GLY A 75 11.22 -7.79 -4.25
C GLY A 75 11.82 -6.49 -4.82
N ALA A 76 11.01 -5.44 -4.99
CA ALA A 76 11.39 -4.25 -5.74
C ALA A 76 11.76 -3.03 -4.88
N TYR A 77 11.15 -2.89 -3.71
CA TYR A 77 11.26 -1.69 -2.86
C TYR A 77 11.66 -2.03 -1.42
N PRO A 78 12.91 -2.47 -1.17
CA PRO A 78 13.37 -2.76 0.18
C PRO A 78 13.44 -1.51 1.10
N TRP A 79 13.35 -0.31 0.53
CA TRP A 79 13.35 0.99 1.22
C TRP A 79 11.95 1.62 1.35
N LEU A 80 10.88 0.84 1.14
CA LEU A 80 9.52 1.35 1.29
C LEU A 80 9.27 1.73 2.76
N GLU A 81 8.80 2.95 2.98
CA GLU A 81 8.57 3.51 4.32
C GLU A 81 7.07 3.61 4.65
N GLU A 82 6.21 3.78 3.64
CA GLU A 82 4.81 4.08 3.85
C GLU A 82 3.90 3.34 2.85
N ILE A 83 2.89 2.67 3.38
CA ILE A 83 1.82 2.03 2.62
C ILE A 83 0.48 2.52 3.16
N ARG A 84 -0.35 3.08 2.27
CA ARG A 84 -1.72 3.50 2.55
C ARG A 84 -2.67 2.71 1.67
N LEU A 85 -3.51 1.88 2.26
CA LEU A 85 -4.48 1.04 1.56
C LEU A 85 -5.88 1.52 1.93
N LYS A 86 -6.74 1.69 0.91
CA LYS A 86 -8.13 2.06 1.11
C LYS A 86 -9.05 1.12 0.35
N ARG A 87 -10.03 0.54 1.06
CA ARG A 87 -11.01 -0.41 0.50
C ARG A 87 -10.34 -1.58 -0.25
N MET A 88 -9.30 -2.14 0.35
CA MET A 88 -8.58 -3.30 -0.17
C MET A 88 -8.89 -4.52 0.69
N VAL A 89 -8.75 -5.71 0.10
CA VAL A 89 -8.74 -6.98 0.81
C VAL A 89 -7.29 -7.32 1.14
N ILE A 90 -7.02 -7.52 2.43
CA ILE A 90 -5.68 -7.75 2.98
C ILE A 90 -5.78 -8.95 3.90
N THR A 91 -4.90 -9.92 3.75
CA THR A 91 -4.84 -11.14 4.59
C THR A 91 -3.75 -11.03 5.65
N ASP A 92 -3.75 -11.93 6.64
CA ASP A 92 -2.66 -11.96 7.63
C ASP A 92 -1.30 -12.29 6.99
N GLU A 93 -1.30 -13.17 5.97
CA GLU A 93 -0.11 -13.48 5.18
C GLU A 93 0.48 -12.23 4.50
N ASP A 94 -0.39 -11.32 4.02
CA ASP A 94 0.04 -10.05 3.44
C ASP A 94 0.77 -9.17 4.47
N LEU A 95 0.23 -9.08 5.68
CA LEU A 95 0.79 -8.29 6.77
C LEU A 95 2.11 -8.86 7.26
N GLU A 96 2.23 -10.19 7.36
CA GLU A 96 3.50 -10.88 7.64
C GLU A 96 4.53 -10.65 6.53
N LEU A 97 4.11 -10.65 5.27
CA LEU A 97 5.03 -10.42 4.16
C LEU A 97 5.53 -8.97 4.16
N ILE A 98 4.68 -8.00 4.48
CA ILE A 98 5.08 -6.60 4.70
C ILE A 98 6.12 -6.53 5.82
N SER A 99 5.82 -7.14 6.96
CA SER A 99 6.65 -7.06 8.17
C SER A 99 8.05 -7.64 7.94
N ARG A 100 8.16 -8.72 7.16
CA ARG A 100 9.44 -9.37 6.82
C ARG A 100 10.22 -8.66 5.72
N SER A 101 9.52 -8.08 4.74
CA SER A 101 10.15 -7.54 3.53
C SER A 101 10.64 -6.10 3.70
N PHE A 102 9.92 -5.28 4.46
CA PHE A 102 10.19 -3.84 4.56
C PHE A 102 10.82 -3.47 5.91
N LYS A 103 12.15 -3.49 5.99
CA LYS A 103 12.90 -3.20 7.23
C LYS A 103 12.81 -1.74 7.69
N TYR A 104 12.54 -0.81 6.78
CA TYR A 104 12.46 0.63 7.05
C TYR A 104 11.02 1.15 7.05
N PHE A 105 10.08 0.25 7.20
CA PHE A 105 8.67 0.59 7.21
C PHE A 105 8.34 1.44 8.45
N LYS A 106 7.52 2.48 8.25
CA LYS A 106 7.17 3.47 9.30
C LYS A 106 5.67 3.68 9.42
N ILE A 107 4.95 3.66 8.31
CA ILE A 107 3.53 4.05 8.28
C ILE A 107 2.74 2.99 7.53
N LEU A 108 1.82 2.34 8.25
CA LEU A 108 0.73 1.56 7.65
C LEU A 108 -0.58 2.27 7.93
N ALA A 109 -1.25 2.72 6.87
CA ALA A 109 -2.60 3.24 6.97
C ALA A 109 -3.59 2.30 6.28
N LEU A 110 -4.49 1.69 7.05
CA LEU A 110 -5.57 0.86 6.54
C LEU A 110 -6.89 1.60 6.71
N HIS A 111 -7.56 1.92 5.62
CA HIS A 111 -8.85 2.63 5.64
C HIS A 111 -9.94 1.77 5.02
N SER A 112 -10.91 1.32 5.82
CA SER A 112 -12.02 0.46 5.35
C SER A 112 -11.54 -0.80 4.60
N CYS A 113 -10.44 -1.40 5.06
CA CYS A 113 -9.94 -2.66 4.52
C CYS A 113 -10.56 -3.85 5.26
N GLU A 114 -10.55 -5.03 4.65
CA GLU A 114 -11.15 -6.26 5.19
C GLU A 114 -10.23 -7.46 4.95
N GLY A 115 -10.43 -8.55 5.70
CA GLY A 115 -9.74 -9.83 5.50
C GLY A 115 -8.54 -10.12 6.41
N PHE A 116 -8.18 -9.19 7.30
CA PHE A 116 -7.07 -9.35 8.25
C PHE A 116 -7.61 -9.58 9.66
N SER A 117 -6.80 -10.23 10.49
CA SER A 117 -7.05 -10.51 11.90
C SER A 117 -6.14 -9.68 12.81
N THR A 118 -6.36 -9.79 14.11
CA THR A 118 -5.47 -9.24 15.15
C THR A 118 -4.07 -9.85 15.07
N ASP A 119 -3.94 -11.09 14.63
CA ASP A 119 -2.67 -11.81 14.53
C ASP A 119 -1.74 -11.20 13.47
N GLY A 120 -2.27 -10.82 12.30
CA GLY A 120 -1.49 -10.13 11.28
C GLY A 120 -1.02 -8.74 11.72
N LEU A 121 -1.84 -8.01 12.49
CA LEU A 121 -1.42 -6.75 13.11
C LEU A 121 -0.33 -6.97 14.17
N ALA A 122 -0.44 -8.02 14.98
CA ALA A 122 0.57 -8.40 15.96
C ALA A 122 1.91 -8.74 15.28
N ALA A 123 1.89 -9.42 14.14
CA ALA A 123 3.09 -9.73 13.36
C ALA A 123 3.83 -8.47 12.86
N ILE A 124 3.08 -7.43 12.47
CA ILE A 124 3.65 -6.13 12.11
C ILE A 124 4.22 -5.42 13.34
N ALA A 125 3.46 -5.38 14.43
CA ALA A 125 3.89 -4.74 15.67
C ALA A 125 5.16 -5.39 16.24
N ALA A 126 5.27 -6.72 16.15
CA ALA A 126 6.44 -7.48 16.60
C ALA A 126 7.68 -7.24 15.74
N SER A 127 7.50 -7.08 14.42
CA SER A 127 8.62 -6.93 13.49
C SER A 127 9.08 -5.49 13.30
N CYS A 128 8.20 -4.50 13.51
CA CYS A 128 8.49 -3.10 13.25
C CYS A 128 8.71 -2.32 14.54
N SER A 129 9.98 -2.14 14.94
CA SER A 129 10.35 -1.41 16.16
C SER A 129 10.02 0.10 16.15
N PHE A 130 9.57 0.67 15.02
CA PHE A 130 9.32 2.11 14.84
C PHE A 130 8.04 2.43 14.03
N CYS A 131 7.12 1.47 13.83
CA CYS A 131 5.94 1.72 13.00
C CYS A 131 4.84 2.46 13.77
N ASN A 132 4.33 3.54 13.19
CA ASN A 132 3.02 4.09 13.51
C ASN A 132 2.00 3.36 12.63
N THR A 133 1.31 2.39 13.20
CA THR A 133 0.17 1.70 12.56
C THR A 133 -1.13 2.45 12.88
N SER A 134 -1.77 3.04 11.88
CA SER A 134 -3.10 3.63 12.01
C SER A 134 -4.10 2.83 11.16
N ALA A 135 -4.90 1.98 11.82
CA ALA A 135 -6.00 1.27 11.17
C ALA A 135 -7.31 1.98 11.52
N GLU A 136 -7.93 2.64 10.54
CA GLU A 136 -9.31 3.13 10.64
C GLU A 136 -10.23 2.07 10.02
N ALA A 137 -10.68 1.15 10.88
CA ALA A 137 -11.75 0.22 10.55
C ALA A 137 -13.08 0.98 10.43
N LYS A 138 -13.99 0.52 9.56
CA LYS A 138 -15.37 1.05 9.55
C LYS A 138 -15.97 0.91 10.96
N PRO A 139 -16.74 1.89 11.46
CA PRO A 139 -17.47 1.75 12.72
C PRO A 139 -18.46 0.58 12.57
N GLY A 140 -18.16 -0.54 13.24
CA GLY A 140 -18.93 -1.78 13.14
C GLY A 140 -18.15 -3.07 13.42
N LEU A 141 -16.82 -3.04 13.50
CA LEU A 141 -16.02 -4.10 14.11
C LEU A 141 -15.28 -3.55 15.32
N ASP A 142 -15.62 -4.07 16.50
CA ASP A 142 -14.94 -3.80 17.76
C ASP A 142 -13.48 -4.23 17.67
N CYS A 143 -12.57 -3.26 17.73
CA CYS A 143 -11.20 -3.47 18.19
C CYS A 143 -11.02 -2.58 19.42
N ALA A 144 -11.58 -3.04 20.54
CA ALA A 144 -11.28 -2.52 21.85
C ALA A 144 -9.77 -2.63 22.12
N GLU A 145 -9.22 -1.52 22.63
CA GLU A 145 -8.05 -1.44 23.51
C GLU A 145 -6.74 -2.07 23.02
N VAL A 146 -5.87 -1.24 22.44
CA VAL A 146 -4.42 -1.45 22.53
C VAL A 146 -3.94 -0.69 23.77
N GLY A 147 -3.98 -1.37 24.91
CA GLY A 147 -3.27 -1.03 26.14
C GLY A 147 -1.95 -1.77 26.25
#